data_AF-A0A7G9FE90-F1
#
_entry.id   AF-A0A7G9FE90-F1
#
_cell.length_a   1.000
_cell.length_b   1.000
_cell.length_c   1.000
_cell.angle_alpha   90.00
_cell.angle_beta   90.00
_cell.angle_gamma   90.00
#
_symmetry.space_group_name_H-M   'P 1'
#
loop_
_entity.id
_entity.type
_entity.pdbx_description
1 polymer ?
#
loop_
_entity_poly.entity_id
_entity_poly.type
_entity_poly.pdbx_seq_one_letter_code
_entity_poly.pdbx_strand_id
1 'polypeptide(L)'
;MNSSEKRKLIINKINYCEKNGRFSLEKEFIQHGNFSVYRHSISVAILSLNIASKFNLRVDYDSLVRGALLHDYFLYDWHTHKSFPCAHGFAHPFIALKNAKEDFSLTDCEKDIIVHHMFPLVPLPPLTPEGWIVCISDKICACYETVYAIGIALKRMVYLIYLQTKRLAV
;
A
#
# COMPACT_ATOMS: atom_id res chain seq x y z
N MET A 1 9.09 -0.35 -20.54
CA MET A 1 8.68 -1.77 -20.38
C MET A 1 7.32 -1.99 -20.99
N ASN A 2 7.14 -3.08 -21.73
CA ASN A 2 5.84 -3.52 -22.20
C ASN A 2 5.00 -4.15 -21.06
N SER A 3 3.71 -4.38 -21.30
CA SER A 3 2.79 -4.90 -20.27
C SER A 3 3.17 -6.29 -19.74
N SER A 4 3.76 -7.15 -20.58
CA SER A 4 4.18 -8.50 -20.18
C SER A 4 5.37 -8.45 -19.22
N GLU A 5 6.37 -7.62 -19.53
CA GLU A 5 7.53 -7.40 -18.66
C GLU A 5 7.13 -6.86 -17.30
N LYS A 6 6.24 -5.86 -17.27
CA LYS A 6 5.73 -5.30 -16.01
C LYS A 6 5.04 -6.33 -15.16
N ARG A 7 4.13 -7.11 -15.77
CA ARG A 7 3.39 -8.17 -15.07
C ARG A 7 4.34 -9.22 -14.51
N LYS A 8 5.34 -9.64 -15.29
CA LYS A 8 6.35 -10.60 -14.86
C LYS A 8 7.16 -10.08 -13.68
N LEU A 9 7.60 -8.82 -13.71
CA LEU A 9 8.35 -8.20 -12.61
C LEU A 9 7.52 -8.18 -11.31
N ILE A 10 6.28 -7.69 -11.37
CA ILE A 10 5.38 -7.64 -10.22
C ILE A 10 5.17 -9.04 -9.62
N ILE A 11 4.79 -10.02 -10.45
CA ILE A 11 4.52 -11.40 -9.99
C ILE A 11 5.76 -12.03 -9.36
N ASN A 12 6.93 -11.85 -9.98
CA ASN A 12 8.17 -12.40 -9.45
C ASN A 12 8.51 -11.80 -8.08
N LYS A 13 8.33 -10.48 -7.90
CA LYS A 13 8.59 -9.82 -6.61
C LYS A 13 7.58 -10.21 -5.54
N ILE A 14 6.29 -10.33 -5.87
CA ILE A 14 5.27 -10.84 -4.95
C ILE A 14 5.65 -12.24 -4.48
N ASN A 15 5.89 -13.17 -5.43
CA ASN A 15 6.25 -14.55 -5.09
C ASN A 15 7.52 -14.63 -4.24
N TYR A 16 8.50 -13.76 -4.52
CA TYR A 16 9.72 -13.67 -3.72
C TYR A 16 9.43 -13.21 -2.29
N CYS A 17 8.61 -12.16 -2.10
CA CYS A 17 8.28 -11.64 -0.77
C CYS A 17 7.38 -12.60 0.02
N GLU A 18 6.47 -13.32 -0.64
CA GLU A 18 5.64 -14.36 0.00
C GLU A 18 6.46 -15.59 0.39
N LYS A 19 7.46 -15.98 -0.41
CA LYS A 19 8.27 -17.18 -0.14
C LYS A 19 9.36 -16.95 0.91
N ASN A 20 9.97 -15.77 0.91
CA ASN A 20 11.16 -15.49 1.73
C ASN A 20 10.88 -14.57 2.92
N GLY A 21 9.64 -14.12 3.09
CA GLY A 21 9.22 -13.35 4.25
C GLY A 21 7.76 -13.58 4.58
N ARG A 22 7.21 -12.69 5.39
CA ARG A 22 5.85 -12.71 5.93
C ARG A 22 4.82 -11.91 5.10
N PHE A 23 5.08 -11.63 3.82
CA PHE A 23 4.22 -10.76 3.00
C PHE A 23 2.77 -11.25 2.87
N SER A 24 2.55 -12.55 2.90
CA SER A 24 1.20 -13.13 2.90
C SER A 24 0.36 -12.77 4.13
N LEU A 25 0.97 -12.44 5.28
CA LEU A 25 0.26 -12.04 6.50
C LEU A 25 -0.49 -10.71 6.32
N GLU A 26 -0.04 -9.84 5.42
CA GLU A 26 -0.71 -8.56 5.12
C GLU A 26 -2.15 -8.75 4.60
N LYS A 27 -2.55 -9.97 4.22
CA LYS A 27 -3.92 -10.30 3.84
C LYS A 27 -4.89 -10.24 5.03
N GLU A 28 -4.37 -10.41 6.25
CA GLU A 28 -5.15 -10.46 7.48
C GLU A 28 -5.42 -9.07 8.08
N PHE A 29 -4.71 -8.03 7.62
CA PHE A 29 -4.82 -6.68 8.16
C PHE A 29 -5.53 -5.77 7.17
N ILE A 30 -6.50 -4.99 7.67
CA ILE A 30 -7.21 -3.99 6.87
C ILE A 30 -6.38 -2.71 6.81
N GLN A 31 -6.34 -2.06 5.64
CA GLN A 31 -5.67 -0.78 5.44
C GLN A 31 -6.69 0.35 5.24
N HIS A 32 -7.51 0.26 4.17
CA HIS A 32 -8.50 1.30 3.84
C HIS A 32 -9.85 0.66 3.52
N GLY A 33 -10.89 0.99 4.29
CA GLY A 33 -12.24 0.46 4.09
C GLY A 33 -12.28 -1.07 4.20
N ASN A 34 -12.32 -1.76 3.05
CA ASN A 34 -12.29 -3.22 2.95
C ASN A 34 -11.09 -3.75 2.14
N PHE A 35 -10.08 -2.91 1.89
CA PHE A 35 -8.82 -3.30 1.29
C PHE A 35 -7.88 -3.77 2.38
N SER A 36 -7.28 -4.95 2.19
CA SER A 36 -6.19 -5.41 3.05
C SER A 36 -4.89 -4.69 2.70
N VAL A 37 -3.95 -4.65 3.64
CA VAL A 37 -2.59 -4.11 3.43
C VAL A 37 -1.95 -4.75 2.21
N TYR A 38 -2.11 -6.07 2.04
CA TYR A 38 -1.58 -6.81 0.89
C TYR A 38 -2.09 -6.26 -0.46
N ARG A 39 -3.39 -5.95 -0.54
CA ARG A 39 -4.00 -5.43 -1.77
C ARG A 39 -3.58 -3.99 -2.04
N HIS A 40 -3.42 -3.21 -0.98
CA HIS A 40 -2.91 -1.85 -1.05
C HIS A 40 -1.48 -1.84 -1.58
N SER A 41 -0.54 -2.56 -0.94
CA SER A 41 0.87 -2.68 -1.34
C SER A 41 1.04 -3.11 -2.80
N ILE A 42 0.25 -4.07 -3.29
CA ILE A 42 0.28 -4.49 -4.70
C ILE A 42 -0.21 -3.37 -5.63
N SER A 43 -1.28 -2.66 -5.26
CA SER A 43 -1.82 -1.55 -6.06
C SER A 43 -0.80 -0.43 -6.18
N VAL A 44 -0.13 -0.08 -5.08
CA VAL A 44 0.96 0.91 -5.04
C VAL A 44 2.13 0.47 -5.91
N ALA A 45 2.56 -0.78 -5.84
CA ALA A 45 3.64 -1.30 -6.68
C ALA A 45 3.30 -1.26 -8.19
N ILE A 46 2.07 -1.65 -8.56
CA ILE A 46 1.60 -1.61 -9.95
C ILE A 46 1.55 -0.17 -10.46
N LEU A 47 0.99 0.76 -9.67
CA LEU A 47 0.88 2.16 -10.04
C LEU A 47 2.26 2.81 -10.17
N SER A 48 3.15 2.56 -9.21
CA SER A 48 4.54 3.05 -9.22
C SER A 48 5.28 2.63 -10.50
N LEU A 49 5.22 1.33 -10.83
CA LEU A 49 5.83 0.79 -12.05
C LEU A 49 5.22 1.38 -13.32
N ASN A 50 3.91 1.64 -13.32
CA ASN A 50 3.23 2.27 -14.43
C ASN A 50 3.64 3.73 -14.62
N ILE A 51 3.72 4.51 -13.55
CA ILE A 51 4.21 5.90 -13.59
C ILE A 51 5.64 5.93 -14.11
N ALA A 52 6.55 5.20 -13.47
CA ALA A 52 7.96 5.15 -13.87
C ALA A 52 8.14 4.80 -15.35
N SER A 53 7.45 3.75 -15.82
CA SER A 53 7.56 3.33 -17.22
C SER A 53 6.80 4.22 -18.20
N LYS A 54 5.71 4.89 -17.81
CA LYS A 54 4.93 5.78 -18.68
C LYS A 54 5.71 7.05 -18.99
N PHE A 55 6.42 7.58 -17.99
CA PHE A 55 7.23 8.78 -18.11
C PHE A 55 8.71 8.49 -18.45
N ASN A 56 9.05 7.21 -18.70
CA ASN A 56 10.40 6.77 -19.03
C ASN A 56 11.45 7.26 -18.01
N LEU A 57 11.10 7.21 -16.72
CA LEU A 57 11.98 7.66 -15.65
C LEU A 57 13.15 6.69 -15.51
N ARG A 58 14.33 7.24 -15.24
CA ARG A 58 15.54 6.46 -14.96
C ARG A 58 15.55 6.08 -13.49
N VAL A 59 15.07 4.88 -13.20
CA VAL A 59 14.95 4.30 -11.86
C VAL A 59 15.38 2.83 -11.85
N ASP A 60 15.74 2.32 -10.69
CA ASP A 60 15.84 0.89 -10.43
C ASP A 60 14.44 0.31 -10.25
N TYR A 61 13.94 -0.34 -11.30
CA TYR A 61 12.61 -0.96 -11.30
C TYR A 61 12.47 -2.11 -10.29
N ASP A 62 13.54 -2.83 -9.99
CA ASP A 62 13.52 -3.93 -9.02
C ASP A 62 13.35 -3.39 -7.60
N SER A 63 14.14 -2.37 -7.24
CA SER A 63 14.03 -1.67 -5.95
C SER A 63 12.70 -0.91 -5.84
N LEU A 64 12.24 -0.25 -6.92
CA LEU A 64 10.94 0.43 -6.95
C LEU A 64 9.79 -0.53 -6.60
N VAL A 65 9.72 -1.67 -7.28
CA VAL A 65 8.64 -2.63 -7.08
C VAL A 65 8.74 -3.28 -5.70
N ARG A 66 9.91 -3.75 -5.28
CA ARG A 66 10.04 -4.42 -3.97
C ARG A 66 9.86 -3.44 -2.81
N GLY A 67 10.44 -2.24 -2.90
CA GLY A 67 10.22 -1.18 -1.92
C GLY A 67 8.74 -0.82 -1.80
N ALA A 68 8.02 -0.70 -2.92
CA ALA A 68 6.58 -0.46 -2.92
C ALA A 68 5.78 -1.62 -2.30
N LEU A 69 6.18 -2.88 -2.50
CA LEU A 69 5.52 -4.02 -1.82
C LEU A 69 5.78 -4.02 -0.31
N LEU A 70 6.88 -3.42 0.16
CA LEU A 70 7.31 -3.47 1.56
C LEU A 70 7.08 -2.14 2.33
N HIS A 71 6.51 -1.11 1.70
CA HIS A 71 6.38 0.20 2.33
C HIS A 71 5.51 0.15 3.62
N ASP A 72 4.45 -0.65 3.57
CA ASP A 72 3.48 -0.88 4.64
C ASP A 72 3.71 -2.20 5.41
N TYR A 73 4.94 -2.70 5.43
CA TYR A 73 5.30 -4.02 6.00
C TYR A 73 5.29 -4.08 7.54
N PHE A 74 4.31 -3.48 8.19
CA PHE A 74 4.20 -3.36 9.64
C PHE A 74 3.69 -4.63 10.33
N LEU A 75 2.97 -5.52 9.62
CA LEU A 75 2.58 -6.87 10.05
C LEU A 75 1.71 -6.96 11.32
N TYR A 76 0.77 -6.03 11.51
CA TYR A 76 -0.20 -6.05 12.61
C TYR A 76 -1.51 -5.33 12.25
N ASP A 77 -2.63 -5.61 12.90
CA ASP A 77 -3.87 -4.86 12.66
C ASP A 77 -3.91 -3.55 13.45
N TRP A 78 -3.60 -2.44 12.79
CA TRP A 78 -3.53 -1.12 13.44
C TRP A 78 -4.86 -0.60 13.98
N HIS A 79 -6.00 -1.20 13.60
CA HIS A 79 -7.32 -0.85 14.13
C HIS A 79 -7.57 -1.38 15.55
N THR A 80 -6.87 -2.45 15.94
CA THR A 80 -7.10 -3.15 17.22
C THR A 80 -6.11 -2.76 18.31
N HIS A 81 -4.99 -2.14 17.94
CA HIS A 81 -3.97 -1.73 18.90
C HIS A 81 -4.41 -0.51 19.72
N LYS A 82 -5.00 -0.79 20.89
CA LYS A 82 -5.41 0.20 21.91
C LYS A 82 -4.27 1.14 22.37
N SER A 83 -3.01 0.78 22.13
CA SER A 83 -1.85 1.49 22.68
C SER A 83 -1.24 2.55 21.75
N PHE A 84 -1.50 2.52 20.44
CA PHE A 84 -0.87 3.45 19.47
C PHE A 84 -1.76 3.98 18.30
N PRO A 85 -3.10 4.14 18.40
CA PRO A 85 -3.91 4.54 17.22
C PRO A 85 -3.50 5.89 16.62
N CYS A 86 -3.15 6.87 17.45
CA CYS A 86 -2.78 8.22 17.01
C CYS A 86 -1.35 8.32 16.45
N ALA A 87 -0.50 7.32 16.69
CA ALA A 87 0.90 7.32 16.28
C ALA A 87 1.19 6.36 15.11
N HIS A 88 0.25 5.49 14.72
CA HIS A 88 0.46 4.51 13.65
C HIS A 88 1.01 5.18 12.38
N GLY A 89 0.37 6.23 11.89
CA GLY A 89 0.81 6.99 10.71
C GLY A 89 2.23 7.56 10.81
N PHE A 90 2.72 7.83 12.03
CA PHE A 90 4.07 8.34 12.27
C PHE A 90 5.10 7.24 12.51
N ALA A 91 4.67 6.08 12.99
CA ALA A 91 5.55 5.02 13.47
C ALA A 91 5.70 3.85 12.47
N HIS A 92 4.67 3.54 11.68
CA HIS A 92 4.70 2.38 10.80
C HIS A 92 5.79 2.40 9.74
N PRO A 93 6.26 3.52 9.13
CA PRO A 93 7.38 3.43 8.20
C PRO A 93 8.65 2.87 8.86
N PHE A 94 8.88 3.17 10.14
CA PHE A 94 10.02 2.65 10.90
C PHE A 94 9.83 1.19 11.31
N ILE A 95 8.59 0.80 11.65
CA ILE A 95 8.25 -0.59 11.99
C ILE A 95 8.35 -1.47 10.73
N ALA A 96 7.81 -1.00 9.61
CA ALA A 96 7.91 -1.65 8.30
C ALA A 96 9.37 -1.84 7.90
N LEU A 97 10.21 -0.80 8.04
CA LEU A 97 11.64 -0.93 7.78
C LEU A 97 12.30 -1.99 8.67
N LYS A 98 11.97 -2.00 9.97
CA LYS A 98 12.52 -2.97 10.92
C LYS A 98 12.14 -4.40 10.50
N ASN A 99 10.86 -4.67 10.29
CA ASN A 99 10.38 -6.00 9.88
C ASN A 99 10.98 -6.42 8.53
N ALA A 100 11.06 -5.50 7.57
CA ALA A 100 11.63 -5.80 6.25
C ALA A 100 13.14 -6.12 6.32
N LYS A 101 13.88 -5.50 7.26
CA LYS A 101 15.30 -5.83 7.51
C LYS A 101 15.50 -7.17 8.22
N GLU A 102 14.52 -7.63 9.00
CA GLU A 102 14.55 -8.95 9.63
C GLU A 102 14.39 -10.05 8.58
N ASP A 103 13.52 -9.84 7.58
CA ASP A 103 13.19 -10.86 6.58
C ASP A 103 14.07 -10.75 5.31
N PHE A 104 14.61 -9.57 4.98
CA PHE A 104 15.29 -9.33 3.72
C PHE A 104 16.57 -8.49 3.82
N SER A 105 17.50 -8.75 2.90
CA SER A 105 18.56 -7.78 2.57
C SER A 105 17.98 -6.68 1.69
N LEU A 106 18.00 -5.43 2.19
CA LEU A 106 17.43 -4.26 1.51
C LEU A 106 18.52 -3.39 0.88
N THR A 107 18.26 -2.88 -0.33
CA THR A 107 19.04 -1.81 -0.95
C THR A 107 18.78 -0.48 -0.25
N ASP A 108 19.64 0.51 -0.43
CA ASP A 108 19.41 1.83 0.16
C ASP A 108 18.19 2.54 -0.46
N CYS A 109 17.89 2.27 -1.73
CA CYS A 109 16.67 2.73 -2.40
C CYS A 109 15.40 2.15 -1.75
N GLU A 110 15.38 0.84 -1.46
CA GLU A 110 14.23 0.22 -0.77
C GLU A 110 14.05 0.74 0.65
N LYS A 111 15.14 0.95 1.38
CA LYS A 111 15.07 1.57 2.72
C LYS A 111 14.52 2.99 2.64
N ASP A 112 14.93 3.77 1.65
CA ASP A 112 14.42 5.13 1.38
C ASP A 112 12.91 5.12 1.12
N ILE A 113 12.45 4.24 0.22
CA ILE A 113 11.03 4.05 -0.07
C ILE A 113 10.26 3.77 1.21
N ILE A 114 10.68 2.77 2.00
CA ILE A 114 9.94 2.33 3.17
C ILE A 114 9.89 3.41 4.25
N VAL A 115 10.99 4.11 4.53
CA VAL A 115 11.03 5.09 5.63
C VAL A 115 10.32 6.39 5.28
N HIS A 116 10.37 6.82 4.02
CA HIS A 116 9.93 8.14 3.62
C HIS A 116 8.57 8.17 2.92
N HIS A 117 7.96 7.02 2.66
CA HIS A 117 6.67 6.99 1.97
C HIS A 117 5.61 7.81 2.70
N MET A 118 5.64 7.98 4.03
CA MET A 118 4.63 8.77 4.75
C MET A 118 4.79 10.30 4.65
N PHE A 119 5.73 10.83 3.87
CA PHE A 119 5.78 12.27 3.61
C PHE A 119 4.45 12.78 3.00
N PRO A 120 3.89 13.92 3.44
CA PRO A 120 4.43 14.88 4.42
C PRO A 120 3.98 14.65 5.87
N LEU A 121 3.24 13.57 6.18
CA LEU A 121 2.81 13.28 7.55
C LEU A 121 4.02 13.02 8.46
N VAL A 122 4.92 12.14 8.03
CA VAL A 122 6.27 12.06 8.58
C VAL A 122 7.10 13.10 7.82
N PRO A 123 7.65 14.14 8.48
CA PRO A 123 8.32 15.26 7.81
C PRO A 123 9.76 14.91 7.37
N LEU A 124 9.92 13.75 6.75
CA LEU A 124 11.16 13.24 6.18
C LEU A 124 10.89 12.94 4.70
N PRO A 125 11.30 13.82 3.76
CA PRO A 125 11.01 13.63 2.35
C PRO A 125 11.82 12.47 1.76
N PRO A 126 11.31 11.77 0.72
CA PRO A 126 12.08 10.77 0.02
C PRO A 126 13.36 11.33 -0.60
N LEU A 127 14.44 10.55 -0.56
CA LEU A 127 15.75 10.92 -1.08
C LEU A 127 15.97 10.45 -2.52
N THR A 128 15.23 9.42 -2.94
CA THR A 128 15.34 8.82 -4.28
C THR A 128 14.11 9.13 -5.15
N PRO A 129 14.26 9.16 -6.49
CA PRO A 129 13.11 9.25 -7.40
C PRO A 129 12.08 8.13 -7.16
N GLU A 130 12.53 6.92 -6.84
CA GLU A 130 11.70 5.78 -6.52
C GLU A 130 10.88 6.03 -5.26
N GLY A 131 11.50 6.54 -4.20
CA GLY A 131 10.82 6.94 -2.98
C GLY A 131 9.72 7.97 -3.23
N TRP A 132 9.97 8.96 -4.09
CA TRP A 132 8.94 9.93 -4.51
C TRP A 132 7.80 9.29 -5.29
N ILE A 133 8.10 8.37 -6.22
CA ILE A 133 7.09 7.67 -7.01
C ILE A 133 6.19 6.82 -6.12
N VAL A 134 6.77 6.06 -5.19
CA VAL A 134 6.00 5.23 -4.24
C VAL A 134 5.20 6.11 -3.31
N CYS A 135 5.81 7.16 -2.75
CA CYS A 135 5.13 8.12 -1.90
C CYS A 135 3.88 8.67 -2.59
N ILE A 136 3.96 9.14 -3.84
CA ILE A 136 2.79 9.66 -4.57
C ILE A 136 1.77 8.55 -4.88
N SER A 137 2.24 7.37 -5.28
CA SER A 137 1.39 6.24 -5.65
C SER A 137 0.56 5.73 -4.48
N ASP A 138 1.17 5.66 -3.29
CA ASP A 138 0.51 5.37 -2.02
C ASP A 138 -0.71 6.29 -1.79
N LYS A 139 -0.54 7.61 -1.89
CA LYS A 139 -1.66 8.56 -1.66
C LYS A 139 -2.74 8.40 -2.70
N ILE A 140 -2.38 8.19 -3.96
CA ILE A 140 -3.37 7.98 -5.03
C ILE A 140 -4.19 6.73 -4.74
N CYS A 141 -3.53 5.62 -4.38
CA CYS A 141 -4.18 4.37 -4.01
C CYS A 141 -5.06 4.54 -2.76
N ALA A 142 -4.53 5.11 -1.68
CA ALA A 142 -5.26 5.35 -0.43
C ALA A 142 -6.51 6.22 -0.64
N CYS A 143 -6.38 7.31 -1.40
CA CYS A 143 -7.51 8.17 -1.76
C CYS A 143 -8.56 7.40 -2.56
N TYR A 144 -8.16 6.66 -3.60
CA TYR A 144 -9.07 5.89 -4.43
C TYR A 144 -9.82 4.83 -3.61
N GLU A 145 -9.10 4.06 -2.80
CA GLU A 145 -9.64 2.99 -1.96
C GLU A 145 -10.65 3.53 -0.94
N THR A 146 -10.32 4.66 -0.31
CA THR A 146 -11.21 5.34 0.64
C THR A 146 -12.49 5.83 -0.03
N VAL A 147 -12.37 6.53 -1.17
CA VAL A 147 -13.53 7.03 -1.93
C VAL A 147 -14.40 5.88 -2.42
N TYR A 148 -13.80 4.79 -2.89
CA TYR A 148 -14.51 3.59 -3.32
C TYR A 148 -15.29 2.95 -2.18
N ALA A 149 -14.67 2.80 -0.99
CA ALA A 149 -15.33 2.25 0.19
C ALA A 149 -16.53 3.10 0.64
N ILE A 150 -16.38 4.43 0.66
CA ILE A 150 -17.48 5.36 0.96
C ILE A 150 -18.62 5.20 -0.05
N GLY A 151 -18.31 5.12 -1.35
CA GLY A 151 -19.31 4.92 -2.40
C GLY A 151 -20.12 3.62 -2.23
N ILE A 152 -19.48 2.52 -1.80
CA ILE A 152 -20.18 1.27 -1.47
C ILE A 152 -21.11 1.47 -0.27
N ALA A 153 -20.62 2.09 0.80
CA ALA A 153 -21.41 2.32 2.01
C ALA A 153 -22.66 3.16 1.72
N LEU A 154 -22.52 4.23 0.92
CA LEU A 154 -23.64 5.08 0.50
C LEU A 154 -24.67 4.32 -0.32
N LYS A 155 -24.25 3.51 -1.31
CA LYS A 155 -25.17 2.67 -2.09
C LYS A 155 -25.96 1.70 -1.21
N ARG A 156 -25.29 1.08 -0.24
CA ARG A 156 -25.93 0.18 0.73
C ARG A 156 -26.96 0.93 1.59
N MET A 157 -26.61 2.11 2.08
CA MET A 157 -27.53 2.94 2.87
C MET A 157 -28.78 3.31 2.08
N VAL A 158 -28.63 3.80 0.84
CA VAL A 158 -29.76 4.15 -0.04
C VAL A 158 -30.66 2.94 -0.31
N TYR A 159 -30.08 1.77 -0.56
CA TYR A 159 -30.84 0.54 -0.79
C TYR A 159 -31.62 0.09 0.46
N LEU A 160 -31.05 0.19 1.65
CA LEU A 160 -31.74 -0.14 2.90
C LEU A 160 -32.90 0.81 3.19
N ILE A 161 -32.73 2.12 2.91
CA ILE A 161 -33.82 3.10 3.00
C ILE A 161 -34.96 2.73 2.04
N TYR A 162 -34.64 2.37 0.79
CA TYR A 162 -35.64 1.91 -0.19
C TYR A 162 -36.43 0.67 0.28
N LEU A 163 -35.76 -0.32 0.88
CA LEU A 163 -36.42 -1.50 1.42
C LEU A 163 -37.33 -1.17 2.61
N GLN A 164 -36.90 -0.26 3.48
CA GLN A 164 -37.69 0.17 4.63
C GLN A 164 -38.94 0.93 4.19
N THR A 165 -38.83 1.85 3.23
CA THR A 165 -40.00 2.57 2.71
C THR A 165 -40.96 1.64 1.97
N LYS A 166 -40.45 0.67 1.21
CA LYS A 166 -41.29 -0.35 0.57
C LYS A 166 -42.00 -1.25 1.58
N ARG A 167 -41.36 -1.60 2.70
CA ARG A 167 -41.98 -2.40 3.78
C ARG A 167 -43.06 -1.63 4.54
N LEU A 168 -42.92 -0.30 4.66
CA LEU A 168 -43.93 0.56 5.29
C LEU A 168 -45.12 0.87 4.36
N ALA A 169 -44.98 0.62 3.06
CA ALA A 169 -46.01 0.84 2.04
C ALA A 169 -46.87 -0.41 1.74
N VAL A 170 -46.65 -1.51 2.46
CA VAL A 170 -47.41 -2.78 2.40
C VAL A 170 -48.04 -3.02 3.77
#